data_AF-A0A529W5B1-F1
#
_entry.id   AF-A0A529W5B1-F1
#
_cell.length_a   1.000
_cell.length_b   1.000
_cell.length_c   1.000
_cell.angle_alpha   90.00
_cell.angle_beta   90.00
_cell.angle_gamma   90.00
#
_symmetry.space_group_name_H-M   'P 1'
#
loop_
_entity.id
_entity.type
_entity.pdbx_description
1 polymer ?
#
loop_
_entity_poly.entity_id
_entity_poly.type
_entity_poly.pdbx_seq_one_letter_code
_entity_poly.pdbx_strand_id
1 'polypeptide(L)'
;MQRIASLDDIAAGLDALCRIDPRLETVRGKAGEVPLRLSEPGFQSLASIIVSQQVSRASADAIFGRLVKLVDPLTPQAILAASEDVFGEAGLSRPKQRGLLAVAEAVAGGLDLDHLCTLDAGEAIAAMTAVPGIGPWTAECYLLFAAGHPDVFPARDVALQTAVGHALGIDPRPPEKM
;
A
#
# COMPACT_ATOMS: atom_id res chain seq x y z
N MET A 1 5.24 -12.69 -14.31
CA MET A 1 4.08 -11.78 -14.19
C MET A 1 4.38 -10.46 -14.88
N GLN A 2 3.44 -9.86 -15.61
CA GLN A 2 3.59 -8.49 -16.14
C GLN A 2 3.15 -7.48 -15.08
N ARG A 3 4.03 -6.57 -14.66
CA ARG A 3 3.72 -5.52 -13.69
C ARG A 3 2.95 -4.39 -14.36
N ILE A 4 2.08 -3.71 -13.62
CA ILE A 4 1.49 -2.43 -14.01
C ILE A 4 2.56 -1.36 -13.80
N ALA A 5 3.22 -0.95 -14.88
CA ALA A 5 4.34 0.01 -14.84
C ALA A 5 4.14 1.23 -15.76
N SER A 6 3.04 1.27 -16.51
CA SER A 6 2.74 2.32 -17.47
C SER A 6 1.25 2.67 -17.50
N LEU A 7 0.91 3.80 -18.13
CA LEU A 7 -0.49 4.16 -18.41
C LEU A 7 -1.13 3.18 -19.42
N ASP A 8 -0.35 2.57 -20.30
CA ASP A 8 -0.81 1.55 -21.25
C ASP A 8 -1.25 0.27 -20.51
N ASP A 9 -0.51 -0.14 -19.47
CA ASP A 9 -0.90 -1.27 -18.61
C ASP A 9 -2.23 -0.98 -17.89
N ILE A 10 -2.41 0.25 -17.41
CA ILE A 10 -3.68 0.68 -16.78
C ILE A 10 -4.81 0.65 -17.80
N ALA A 11 -4.62 1.20 -18.99
CA ALA A 11 -5.64 1.20 -20.04
C ALA A 11 -6.04 -0.24 -20.41
N ALA A 12 -5.07 -1.12 -20.62
CA ALA A 12 -5.30 -2.53 -20.93
C ALA A 12 -6.06 -3.26 -19.81
N GLY A 13 -5.70 -3.00 -18.55
CA GLY A 13 -6.38 -3.55 -17.38
C GLY A 13 -7.84 -3.07 -17.28
N LEU A 14 -8.08 -1.78 -17.47
CA LEU A 14 -9.44 -1.20 -17.47
C LEU A 14 -10.30 -1.76 -18.61
N ASP A 15 -9.73 -1.91 -19.81
CA ASP A 15 -10.42 -2.52 -20.96
C ASP A 15 -10.76 -3.99 -20.69
N ALA A 16 -9.85 -4.75 -20.09
CA ALA A 16 -10.10 -6.13 -19.68
C ALA A 16 -11.21 -6.22 -18.63
N LEU A 17 -11.17 -5.37 -17.60
CA LEU A 17 -12.19 -5.32 -16.54
C LEU A 17 -13.57 -4.95 -17.09
N CYS A 18 -13.68 -3.98 -18.00
CA CYS A 18 -14.97 -3.61 -18.62
C CYS A 18 -15.54 -4.75 -19.48
N ARG A 19 -14.68 -5.53 -20.16
CA ARG A 19 -15.11 -6.73 -20.90
C ARG A 19 -15.63 -7.84 -19.97
N ILE A 20 -15.05 -7.98 -18.78
CA ILE A 20 -15.47 -8.97 -17.79
C ILE A 20 -16.77 -8.53 -17.11
N ASP A 21 -16.86 -7.27 -16.71
CA ASP A 21 -18.04 -6.70 -16.05
C ASP A 21 -18.41 -5.33 -16.67
N PRO A 22 -19.39 -5.31 -17.60
CA PRO A 22 -19.83 -4.08 -18.26
C PRO A 22 -20.35 -2.98 -17.32
N ARG A 23 -20.71 -3.31 -16.07
CA ARG A 23 -21.11 -2.29 -15.08
C ARG A 23 -19.97 -1.31 -14.77
N LEU A 24 -18.72 -1.74 -14.96
CA LEU A 24 -17.53 -0.92 -14.74
C LEU A 24 -17.36 0.17 -15.81
N GLU A 25 -18.04 0.10 -16.96
CA GLU A 25 -17.98 1.15 -17.99
C GLU A 25 -18.49 2.50 -17.46
N THR A 26 -19.61 2.47 -16.73
CA THR A 26 -20.17 3.68 -16.10
C THR A 26 -19.23 4.23 -15.03
N VAL A 27 -18.57 3.35 -14.28
CA VAL A 27 -17.61 3.73 -13.23
C VAL A 27 -16.40 4.40 -13.87
N ARG A 28 -15.83 3.78 -14.91
CA ARG A 28 -14.69 4.33 -15.67
C ARG A 28 -15.03 5.68 -16.29
N GLY A 29 -16.21 5.81 -16.90
CA GLY A 29 -16.67 7.07 -17.49
C GLY A 29 -16.80 8.21 -16.47
N LYS A 30 -17.23 7.92 -15.24
CA LYS A 30 -17.32 8.90 -14.14
C LYS A 30 -15.97 9.21 -13.49
N ALA A 31 -15.11 8.21 -13.33
CA ALA A 31 -13.81 8.36 -12.70
C ALA A 31 -12.82 9.15 -13.57
N GLY A 32 -12.96 9.06 -14.89
CA GLY A 32 -12.05 9.69 -15.84
C GLY A 32 -10.71 8.95 -15.92
N GLU A 33 -9.62 9.71 -16.08
CA GLU A 33 -8.28 9.14 -16.16
C GLU A 33 -7.84 8.54 -14.82
N VAL A 34 -7.40 7.29 -14.85
CA VAL A 34 -6.82 6.61 -13.68
C VAL A 34 -5.30 6.80 -13.75
N PRO A 35 -4.70 7.58 -12.83
CA PRO A 35 -3.27 7.85 -12.88
C PRO A 35 -2.47 6.60 -12.49
N LEU A 36 -1.26 6.48 -13.06
CA LEU A 36 -0.28 5.52 -12.58
C LEU A 36 0.18 5.90 -11.17
N ARG A 37 -0.19 5.07 -10.19
CA ARG A 37 0.24 5.19 -8.80
C ARG A 37 1.24 4.09 -8.51
N LEU A 38 2.44 4.24 -9.05
CA LEU A 38 3.55 3.33 -8.82
C LEU A 38 4.69 4.07 -8.11
N SER A 39 5.09 3.54 -6.96
CA SER A 39 6.27 3.98 -6.22
C SER A 39 7.42 3.00 -6.45
N GLU A 40 8.66 3.45 -6.29
CA GLU A 40 9.82 2.56 -6.33
C GLU A 40 9.70 1.46 -5.26
N PRO A 41 9.89 0.17 -5.60
CA PRO A 41 10.01 -0.88 -4.61
C PRO A 41 11.11 -0.56 -3.60
N GLY A 42 10.79 -0.73 -2.32
CA GLY A 42 11.79 -0.62 -1.26
C GLY A 42 11.22 -0.20 0.08
N PHE A 43 12.13 -0.03 1.03
CA PHE A 43 11.79 0.25 2.42
C PHE A 43 11.01 1.56 2.57
N GLN A 44 11.41 2.61 1.83
CA GLN A 44 10.73 3.91 1.85
C GLN A 44 9.26 3.80 1.45
N SER A 45 8.94 3.01 0.42
CA SER A 45 7.56 2.79 -0.02
C SER A 45 6.75 2.02 1.03
N LEU A 46 7.33 0.97 1.63
CA LEU A 46 6.69 0.23 2.71
C LEU A 46 6.44 1.12 3.95
N ALA A 47 7.42 1.94 4.32
CA ALA A 47 7.31 2.91 5.40
C ALA A 47 6.18 3.92 5.13
N SER A 48 6.05 4.43 3.90
CA SER A 48 4.98 5.37 3.56
C SER A 48 3.58 4.75 3.72
N ILE A 49 3.42 3.46 3.43
CA ILE A 49 2.17 2.72 3.64
C ILE A 49 1.83 2.65 5.13
N ILE A 50 2.79 2.29 5.98
CA ILE A 50 2.60 2.30 7.44
C ILE A 50 2.19 3.69 7.94
N VAL A 51 2.85 4.74 7.45
CA VAL A 51 2.54 6.13 7.83
C VAL A 51 1.15 6.55 7.36
N SER A 52 0.67 6.04 6.23
CA SER A 52 -0.64 6.38 5.66
C SER A 52 -1.83 5.77 6.38
N GLN A 53 -1.62 4.76 7.24
CA GLN A 53 -2.69 4.07 7.93
C GLN A 53 -3.57 5.02 8.77
N GLN A 54 -4.88 4.89 8.60
CA GLN A 54 -5.93 5.55 9.40
C GLN A 54 -5.86 7.09 9.40
N VAL A 55 -5.26 7.70 8.38
CA VAL A 55 -5.17 9.17 8.25
C VAL A 55 -5.50 9.61 6.82
N SER A 56 -5.77 10.91 6.65
CA SER A 56 -5.93 11.49 5.32
C SER A 56 -4.60 11.48 4.55
N ARG A 57 -4.66 11.57 3.22
CA ARG A 57 -3.48 11.73 2.36
C ARG A 57 -2.62 12.92 2.79
N ALA A 58 -3.23 14.09 2.99
CA ALA A 58 -2.51 15.29 3.40
C ALA A 58 -1.77 15.11 4.74
N SER A 59 -2.39 14.41 5.70
CA SER A 59 -1.75 14.09 6.98
C SER A 59 -0.61 13.08 6.80
N ALA A 60 -0.79 12.05 5.98
CA ALA A 60 0.25 11.08 5.66
C ALA A 60 1.47 11.75 5.01
N ASP A 61 1.24 12.59 4.00
CA ASP A 61 2.29 13.32 3.28
C ASP A 61 3.07 14.25 4.23
N ALA A 62 2.37 14.95 5.13
CA ALA A 62 3.00 15.83 6.11
C ALA A 62 3.86 15.06 7.12
N ILE A 63 3.39 13.92 7.64
CA ILE A 63 4.14 13.07 8.57
C ILE A 63 5.35 12.47 7.87
N PHE A 64 5.15 11.88 6.69
CA PHE A 64 6.20 11.23 5.93
C PHE A 64 7.28 12.23 5.48
N GLY A 65 6.88 13.42 5.06
CA GLY A 65 7.81 14.49 4.69
C GLY A 65 8.66 15.00 5.86
N ARG A 66 8.15 14.97 7.10
CA ARG A 66 8.99 15.24 8.29
C ARG A 66 9.92 14.07 8.60
N LEU A 67 9.42 12.83 8.52
CA LEU A 67 10.22 11.63 8.77
C LEU A 67 11.45 11.56 7.86
N VAL A 68 11.28 11.75 6.54
CA VAL A 68 12.38 11.73 5.56
C VAL A 68 13.40 12.87 5.79
N LYS A 69 12.97 14.00 6.37
CA LYS A 69 13.89 15.09 6.73
C LYS A 69 14.69 14.80 8.01
N LEU A 70 14.09 14.08 8.95
CA LEU A 70 14.72 13.72 10.22
C LEU A 70 15.62 12.48 10.09
N VAL A 71 15.31 11.60 9.13
CA VAL A 71 16.03 10.34 8.88
C VAL A 71 16.37 10.27 7.39
N ASP A 72 17.58 10.70 7.05
CA ASP A 72 18.10 10.71 5.68
C ASP A 72 19.51 10.06 5.63
N PRO A 73 19.71 8.96 4.89
CA PRO A 73 18.71 8.25 4.08
C PRO A 73 17.72 7.45 4.94
N LEU A 74 16.45 7.38 4.51
CA LEU A 74 15.42 6.57 5.15
C LEU A 74 15.64 5.08 4.85
N THR A 75 16.53 4.46 5.63
CA THR A 75 16.89 3.04 5.54
C THR A 75 16.36 2.25 6.73
N PRO A 76 16.25 0.91 6.63
CA PRO A 76 15.89 0.08 7.78
C PRO A 76 16.82 0.33 8.98
N GLN A 77 18.13 0.38 8.75
CA GLN A 77 19.14 0.57 9.80
C GLN A 77 19.02 1.95 10.45
N ALA A 78 18.74 3.00 9.68
CA ALA A 78 18.54 4.34 10.21
C ALA A 78 17.28 4.44 11.08
N ILE A 79 16.20 3.75 10.70
CA ILE A 79 14.99 3.66 11.54
C ILE A 79 15.26 2.88 12.84
N LEU A 80 16.00 1.78 12.78
CA LEU A 80 16.34 0.99 13.98
C LEU A 80 17.26 1.75 14.94
N ALA A 81 18.07 2.68 14.42
CA ALA A 81 18.94 3.54 15.21
C ALA A 81 18.26 4.84 15.69
N ALA A 82 17.06 5.17 15.20
CA ALA A 82 16.36 6.40 15.55
C ALA A 82 15.78 6.35 16.98
N SER A 83 15.81 7.48 17.67
CA SER A 83 15.21 7.61 19.01
C SER A 83 13.69 7.83 18.94
N GLU A 84 13.01 7.61 20.07
CA GLU A 84 11.57 7.94 20.17
C GLU A 84 11.26 9.42 19.90
N ASP A 85 12.20 10.32 20.24
CA ASP A 85 12.06 11.75 20.01
C ASP A 85 11.95 12.07 18.52
N VAL A 86 12.76 11.42 17.68
CA VAL A 86 12.70 11.54 16.21
C VAL A 86 11.31 11.15 15.70
N PHE A 87 10.73 10.07 16.22
CA PHE A 87 9.40 9.64 15.83
C PHE A 87 8.30 10.59 16.32
N GLY A 88 8.46 11.15 17.51
CA GLY A 88 7.58 12.19 18.05
C GLY A 88 7.59 13.44 17.18
N GLU A 89 8.78 13.94 16.81
CA GLU A 89 8.96 15.10 15.93
C GLU A 89 8.39 14.87 14.51
N ALA A 90 8.52 13.65 13.99
CA ALA A 90 7.87 13.27 12.73
C ALA A 90 6.33 13.30 12.84
N GLY A 91 5.78 13.16 14.05
CA GLY A 91 4.34 13.06 14.30
C GLY A 91 3.79 11.65 14.16
N LEU A 92 4.63 10.62 14.39
CA LEU A 92 4.21 9.23 14.38
C LEU A 92 3.50 8.85 15.67
N SER A 93 2.31 8.26 15.55
CA SER A 93 1.65 7.63 16.69
C SER A 93 2.39 6.36 17.14
N ARG A 94 2.23 5.96 18.40
CA ARG A 94 2.84 4.74 18.94
C ARG A 94 2.60 3.49 18.08
N PRO A 95 1.38 3.22 17.54
CA PRO A 95 1.19 2.11 16.61
C PRO A 95 2.04 2.20 15.33
N LYS A 96 2.18 3.40 14.74
CA LYS A 96 3.01 3.60 13.54
C LYS A 96 4.49 3.42 13.83
N GLN A 97 4.95 3.86 15.00
CA GLN A 97 6.33 3.62 15.45
C GLN A 97 6.64 2.12 15.53
N ARG A 98 5.78 1.35 16.21
CA ARG A 98 5.94 -0.11 16.30
C ARG A 98 5.91 -0.77 14.92
N GLY A 99 4.97 -0.36 14.06
CA GLY A 99 4.88 -0.90 12.70
C GLY A 99 6.13 -0.60 11.88
N LEU A 100 6.64 0.63 11.96
CA LEU A 100 7.82 1.07 11.23
C LEU A 100 9.09 0.34 11.69
N LEU A 101 9.26 0.15 13.00
CA LEU A 101 10.36 -0.64 13.57
C LEU A 101 10.25 -2.11 13.13
N ALA A 102 9.06 -2.71 13.20
CA ALA A 102 8.86 -4.11 12.80
C ALA A 102 9.21 -4.34 11.32
N VAL A 103 8.79 -3.46 10.41
CA VAL A 103 9.17 -3.58 8.99
C VAL A 103 10.66 -3.30 8.76
N ALA A 104 11.28 -2.44 9.57
CA ALA A 104 12.72 -2.19 9.49
C ALA A 104 13.52 -3.42 9.95
N GLU A 105 13.12 -4.07 11.04
CA GLU A 105 13.71 -5.33 11.50
C GLU A 105 13.57 -6.42 10.43
N ALA A 106 12.40 -6.54 9.80
CA ALA A 106 12.15 -7.54 8.78
C ALA A 106 13.01 -7.35 7.53
N VAL A 107 13.11 -6.13 7.02
CA VAL A 107 13.94 -5.83 5.84
C VAL A 107 15.42 -5.99 6.18
N ALA A 108 15.86 -5.54 7.37
CA ALA A 108 17.23 -5.78 7.83
C ALA A 108 17.53 -7.28 8.06
N GLY A 109 16.52 -8.08 8.39
CA GLY A 109 16.57 -9.52 8.61
C GLY A 109 16.44 -10.37 7.35
N GLY A 110 16.27 -9.77 6.17
CA GLY A 110 16.28 -10.48 4.88
C GLY A 110 14.95 -10.52 4.12
N LEU A 111 13.93 -9.73 4.50
CA LEU A 111 12.78 -9.49 3.63
C LEU A 111 13.24 -8.73 2.37
N ASP A 112 13.38 -9.46 1.27
CA ASP A 112 13.77 -8.92 -0.03
C ASP A 112 12.56 -8.34 -0.77
N LEU A 113 12.45 -7.02 -0.73
CA LEU A 113 11.35 -6.25 -1.31
C LEU A 113 11.37 -6.23 -2.86
N ASP A 114 12.54 -6.36 -3.47
CA ASP A 114 12.66 -6.44 -4.93
C ASP A 114 12.25 -7.83 -5.41
N HIS A 115 12.62 -8.88 -4.68
CA HIS A 115 12.21 -10.24 -5.00
C HIS A 115 10.69 -10.41 -4.95
N LEU A 116 9.99 -9.76 -4.02
CA LEU A 116 8.51 -9.76 -3.97
C LEU A 116 7.86 -9.32 -5.28
N CYS A 117 8.52 -8.46 -6.06
CA CYS A 117 8.01 -8.00 -7.35
C CYS A 117 8.04 -9.08 -8.44
N THR A 118 8.69 -10.21 -8.18
CA THR A 118 8.86 -11.33 -9.11
C THR A 118 7.96 -12.53 -8.80
N LEU A 119 7.43 -12.59 -7.58
CA LEU A 119 6.58 -13.67 -7.08
C LEU A 119 5.14 -13.54 -7.61
N ASP A 120 4.39 -14.63 -7.51
CA ASP A 120 2.94 -14.57 -7.68
C ASP A 120 2.24 -13.90 -6.48
N ALA A 121 0.97 -13.55 -6.64
CA ALA A 121 0.22 -12.81 -5.62
C ALA A 121 0.18 -13.55 -4.28
N GLY A 122 -0.06 -14.86 -4.33
CA GLY A 122 -0.24 -15.68 -3.13
C GLY A 122 1.06 -15.83 -2.36
N GLU A 123 2.14 -16.14 -3.07
CA GLU A 123 3.50 -16.26 -2.53
C GLU A 123 3.99 -14.93 -1.96
N ALA A 124 3.79 -13.82 -2.68
CA ALA A 124 4.20 -12.49 -2.23
C ALA A 124 3.43 -12.05 -0.97
N ILE A 125 2.11 -12.24 -0.94
CA ILE A 125 1.29 -11.95 0.25
C ILE A 125 1.72 -12.85 1.41
N ALA A 126 1.95 -14.14 1.19
CA ALA A 126 2.40 -15.07 2.22
C ALA A 126 3.77 -14.67 2.79
N ALA A 127 4.72 -14.31 1.93
CA ALA A 127 6.04 -13.86 2.34
C ALA A 127 5.98 -12.58 3.19
N MET A 128 5.15 -11.60 2.79
CA MET A 128 4.98 -10.36 3.55
C MET A 128 4.25 -10.59 4.87
N THR A 129 3.18 -11.38 4.88
CA THR A 129 2.35 -11.61 6.09
C THR A 129 2.99 -12.56 7.10
N ALA A 130 4.05 -13.29 6.71
CA ALA A 130 4.90 -14.02 7.64
C ALA A 130 5.69 -13.09 8.59
N VAL A 131 5.83 -11.81 8.23
CA VAL A 131 6.50 -10.80 9.06
C VAL A 131 5.55 -10.29 10.15
N PRO A 132 5.90 -10.42 11.44
CA PRO A 132 5.10 -9.87 12.53
C PRO A 132 4.84 -8.37 12.34
N GLY A 133 3.57 -7.97 12.37
CA GLY A 133 3.15 -6.57 12.20
C GLY A 133 2.78 -6.18 10.77
N ILE A 134 3.09 -7.01 9.76
CA ILE A 134 2.55 -6.83 8.40
C ILE A 134 1.27 -7.65 8.25
N GLY A 135 0.12 -6.96 8.31
CA GLY A 135 -1.17 -7.58 8.01
C GLY A 135 -1.43 -7.72 6.50
N PRO A 136 -2.46 -8.50 6.10
CA PRO A 136 -2.82 -8.68 4.69
C PRO A 136 -3.03 -7.37 3.94
N TRP A 137 -3.72 -6.40 4.55
CA TRP A 137 -3.95 -5.08 3.92
C TRP A 137 -2.64 -4.35 3.60
N THR A 138 -1.64 -4.36 4.50
CA THR A 138 -0.34 -3.72 4.25
C THR A 138 0.41 -4.43 3.12
N ALA A 139 0.38 -5.76 3.10
CA ALA A 139 0.99 -6.55 2.03
C ALA A 139 0.34 -6.26 0.69
N GLU A 140 -1.00 -6.29 0.63
CA GLU A 140 -1.77 -6.01 -0.59
C GLU A 140 -1.52 -4.58 -1.10
N CYS A 141 -1.51 -3.58 -0.22
CA CYS A 141 -1.19 -2.21 -0.61
C CYS A 141 0.24 -2.06 -1.14
N TYR A 142 1.22 -2.74 -0.52
CA TYR A 142 2.61 -2.69 -0.99
C TYR A 142 2.75 -3.35 -2.36
N LEU A 143 2.16 -4.53 -2.55
CA LEU A 143 2.22 -5.24 -3.81
C LEU A 143 1.50 -4.48 -4.93
N LEU A 144 0.37 -3.83 -4.62
CA LEU A 144 -0.33 -3.00 -5.59
C LEU A 144 0.47 -1.74 -5.98
N PHE A 145 0.91 -0.94 -5.01
CA PHE A 145 1.46 0.40 -5.27
C PHE A 145 2.97 0.46 -5.43
N ALA A 146 3.73 -0.53 -4.95
CA ALA A 146 5.19 -0.58 -5.11
C ALA A 146 5.59 -1.71 -6.08
N ALA A 147 5.06 -2.92 -5.90
CA ALA A 147 5.36 -4.01 -6.82
C ALA A 147 4.60 -3.89 -8.15
N GLY A 148 3.55 -3.08 -8.24
CA GLY A 148 2.73 -2.96 -9.45
C GLY A 148 2.04 -4.28 -9.81
N HIS A 149 1.67 -5.07 -8.80
CA HIS A 149 1.12 -6.41 -8.99
C HIS A 149 -0.31 -6.33 -9.56
N PRO A 150 -0.59 -6.87 -10.77
CA PRO A 150 -1.88 -6.73 -11.44
C PRO A 150 -3.02 -7.51 -10.76
N ASP A 151 -2.69 -8.65 -10.13
CA ASP A 151 -3.69 -9.53 -9.51
C ASP A 151 -3.83 -9.34 -8.00
N VAL A 152 -3.37 -8.21 -7.45
CA VAL A 152 -3.55 -7.86 -6.03
C VAL A 152 -4.59 -6.76 -5.89
N PHE A 153 -5.57 -7.00 -5.04
CA PHE A 153 -6.65 -6.06 -4.78
C PHE A 153 -7.00 -6.06 -3.28
N PRO A 154 -6.79 -4.94 -2.54
CA PRO A 154 -7.05 -4.86 -1.10
C PRO A 154 -8.54 -4.93 -0.73
N ALA A 155 -9.18 -6.09 -0.93
CA ALA A 155 -10.65 -6.25 -0.84
C ALA A 155 -11.22 -5.96 0.55
N ARG A 156 -10.38 -5.95 1.59
CA ARG A 156 -10.74 -5.61 2.97
C ARG A 156 -10.64 -4.12 3.29
N ASP A 157 -10.20 -3.29 2.35
CA ASP A 157 -10.15 -1.85 2.53
C ASP A 157 -11.58 -1.26 2.59
N VAL A 158 -11.88 -0.58 3.70
CA VAL A 158 -13.23 -0.05 3.97
C VAL A 158 -13.61 1.04 2.97
N ALA A 159 -12.66 1.88 2.55
CA ALA A 159 -12.92 2.93 1.57
C ALA A 159 -13.21 2.30 0.20
N LEU A 160 -12.49 1.24 -0.16
CA LEU A 160 -12.73 0.47 -1.39
C LEU A 160 -14.08 -0.24 -1.38
N GLN A 161 -14.45 -0.90 -0.28
CA GLN A 161 -15.77 -1.52 -0.12
C GLN A 161 -16.90 -0.49 -0.23
N THR A 162 -16.73 0.68 0.40
CA THR A 162 -17.67 1.80 0.29
C THR A 162 -17.77 2.30 -1.15
N ALA A 163 -16.63 2.45 -1.84
CA ALA A 163 -16.59 2.89 -3.24
C ALA A 163 -17.29 1.91 -4.18
N VAL A 164 -17.12 0.59 -3.99
CA VAL A 164 -17.82 -0.44 -4.75
C VAL A 164 -19.33 -0.36 -4.51
N GLY A 165 -19.77 -0.20 -3.26
CA GLY A 165 -21.18 -0.03 -2.92
C GLY A 165 -21.81 1.16 -3.63
N HIS A 166 -21.15 2.32 -3.57
CA HIS A 166 -21.60 3.52 -4.28
C HIS A 166 -21.57 3.34 -5.81
N ALA A 167 -20.53 2.71 -6.36
CA ALA A 167 -20.34 2.54 -7.79
C ALA A 167 -21.37 1.58 -8.42
N LEU A 168 -21.71 0.51 -7.71
CA LEU A 168 -22.57 -0.57 -8.23
C LEU A 168 -23.99 -0.56 -7.64
N GLY A 169 -24.31 0.39 -6.76
CA GLY A 169 -25.61 0.45 -6.07
C GLY A 169 -25.84 -0.73 -5.13
N ILE A 170 -24.76 -1.28 -4.55
CA ILE A 170 -24.81 -2.39 -3.60
C ILE A 170 -24.78 -1.80 -2.20
N ASP A 171 -25.69 -2.26 -1.33
CA ASP A 171 -25.69 -1.83 0.07
C ASP A 171 -24.36 -2.24 0.72
N PRO A 172 -23.57 -1.30 1.28
CA PRO A 172 -22.25 -1.62 1.79
C PRO A 172 -22.35 -2.69 2.87
N ARG A 173 -21.45 -3.68 2.82
CA ARG A 173 -21.36 -4.72 3.84
C ARG A 173 -21.21 -4.03 5.21
N PRO A 174 -22.02 -4.38 6.23
CA PRO A 174 -21.80 -3.85 7.56
C PRO A 174 -20.38 -4.18 8.00
N PRO A 175 -19.65 -3.22 8.60
CA PRO A 175 -18.27 -3.46 9.02
C PRO A 175 -18.19 -4.70 9.92
N GLU A 176 -17.10 -5.48 9.79
CA GLU A 176 -16.81 -6.55 10.75
C GLU A 176 -16.85 -5.92 12.16
N LYS A 177 -17.68 -6.48 13.04
CA LYS A 177 -17.81 -5.98 14.43
C LYS A 177 -16.41 -5.94 15.04
N MET A 178 -16.02 -4.74 15.52
CA MET A 178 -14.83 -4.55 16.34
C MET A 178 -14.97 -5.28 17.67
#